data_AF-A0A816FG36-F1
#
_entry.id   AF-A0A816FG36-F1
#
_cell.length_a   1.000
_cell.length_b   1.000
_cell.length_c   1.000
_cell.angle_alpha   90.00
_cell.angle_beta   90.00
_cell.angle_gamma   90.00
#
_symmetry.space_group_name_H-M   'P 1'
#
loop_
_entity.id
_entity.type
_entity.pdbx_description
1 polymer ?
#
loop_
_entity_poly.entity_id
_entity_poly.type
_entity_poly.pdbx_seq_one_letter_code
_entity_poly.pdbx_strand_id
1 'polypeptide(L)'
;MTIPGMLLMDKLGRRKILIIGAIGMLICEYIVAIIGTIVGQSNPSAQKTLIVFVCVYIAFFASTWGPAAWVITSEIYPISIRAKCMSFSVASNWLFNFALGYATPYMVDEDKGNLGSKVFFLWGSTCLGCLVFAMFCIWETKGLSLEQVNYLVRNSLPIKSAKLNQQLTKDNNELNKKCDTVNDCNNL
;
A
#
# COMPACT_ATOMS: atom_id res chain seq x y z
N MET A 1 5.82 13.35 6.42
CA MET A 1 5.98 11.92 6.81
C MET A 1 6.43 11.01 5.66
N THR A 2 6.53 11.50 4.41
CA THR A 2 6.82 10.67 3.23
C THR A 2 8.27 10.16 3.16
N ILE A 3 9.27 10.96 3.56
CA ILE A 3 10.69 10.58 3.50
C ILE A 3 11.01 9.38 4.43
N PRO A 4 10.61 9.38 5.72
CA PRO A 4 10.76 8.20 6.57
C PRO A 4 10.05 6.97 5.99
N GLY A 5 8.85 7.14 5.44
CA GLY A 5 8.09 6.05 4.80
C GLY A 5 8.81 5.41 3.63
N MET A 6 9.41 6.23 2.74
CA MET A 6 10.18 5.73 1.60
C MET A 6 11.45 4.98 2.04
N LEU A 7 12.19 5.51 3.02
CA LEU A 7 13.36 4.81 3.57
C LEU A 7 12.99 3.50 4.25
N LEU A 8 11.82 3.47 4.91
CA LEU A 8 11.30 2.28 5.55
C LEU A 8 10.83 1.24 4.52
N MET A 9 10.29 1.67 3.38
CA MET A 9 9.87 0.81 2.27
C MET A 9 11.04 0.02 1.69
N ASP A 10 12.19 0.66 1.50
CA ASP A 10 13.38 -0.01 0.97
C ASP A 10 13.97 -1.02 1.96
N LYS A 11 13.83 -0.76 3.27
CA LYS A 11 14.30 -1.69 4.31
C LYS A 11 13.32 -2.83 4.60
N LEU A 12 12.02 -2.57 4.69
CA LEU A 12 11.02 -3.56 5.10
C LEU A 12 10.47 -4.39 3.92
N GLY A 13 10.52 -3.87 2.70
CA GLY A 13 9.93 -4.49 1.52
C GLY A 13 8.51 -3.98 1.23
N ARG A 14 8.07 -4.23 0.00
CA ARG A 14 6.86 -3.60 -0.57
C ARG A 14 5.58 -4.18 0.01
N ARG A 15 5.54 -5.49 0.28
CA ARG A 15 4.35 -6.16 0.82
C ARG A 15 4.13 -5.82 2.29
N LYS A 16 5.20 -5.87 3.09
CA LYS A 16 5.11 -5.64 4.54
C LYS A 16 4.70 -4.21 4.89
N ILE A 17 5.18 -3.22 4.15
CA ILE A 17 4.82 -1.82 4.41
C ILE A 17 3.33 -1.55 4.14
N LEU A 18 2.76 -2.15 3.09
CA LEU A 18 1.33 -2.03 2.80
C LEU A 18 0.47 -2.68 3.88
N ILE A 19 0.88 -3.84 4.41
CA ILE A 19 0.18 -4.53 5.50
C ILE A 19 0.21 -3.70 6.78
N ILE A 20 1.39 -3.21 7.19
CA ILE A 20 1.54 -2.38 8.39
C ILE A 20 0.71 -1.09 8.26
N GLY A 21 0.80 -0.44 7.09
CA GLY A 21 0.00 0.75 6.79
C GLY A 21 -1.50 0.48 6.85
N ALA A 22 -1.95 -0.62 6.25
CA ALA A 22 -3.38 -0.97 6.23
C ALA A 22 -3.91 -1.28 7.63
N ILE A 23 -3.14 -1.96 8.48
CA ILE A 23 -3.52 -2.21 9.89
C ILE A 23 -3.62 -0.89 10.65
N GLY A 24 -2.63 0.00 10.52
CA GLY A 24 -2.62 1.31 11.19
C GLY A 24 -3.81 2.17 10.77
N MET A 25 -4.08 2.25 9.46
CA MET A 25 -5.22 2.97 8.90
C MET A 25 -6.55 2.38 9.36
N LEU A 26 -6.70 1.06 9.33
CA LEU A 26 -7.90 0.36 9.77
C LEU A 26 -8.22 0.66 11.24
N ILE A 27 -7.23 0.57 12.13
CA ILE A 27 -7.44 0.84 13.55
C ILE A 27 -7.89 2.30 13.76
N CYS A 28 -7.26 3.26 13.08
CA CYS A 28 -7.64 4.67 13.20
C CYS A 28 -9.08 4.92 12.73
N GLU A 29 -9.46 4.36 11.57
CA GLU A 29 -10.80 4.50 11.00
C GLU A 29 -11.89 3.91 11.91
N TYR A 30 -11.68 2.72 12.46
CA TYR A 30 -12.65 2.12 13.39
C TYR A 30 -12.75 2.91 14.70
N ILE A 31 -11.65 3.46 15.22
CA ILE A 31 -11.70 4.33 16.41
C ILE A 31 -12.53 5.59 16.13
N VAL A 32 -12.30 6.24 14.98
CA VAL A 32 -13.06 7.42 14.54
C VAL A 32 -14.54 7.09 14.39
N ALA A 33 -14.87 5.95 13.76
CA ALA A 33 -16.24 5.49 13.57
C ALA A 33 -16.96 5.22 14.91
N ILE A 34 -16.31 4.54 15.85
CA ILE A 34 -16.89 4.20 17.16
C ILE A 34 -17.10 5.46 18.00
N ILE A 35 -16.09 6.33 18.11
CA ILE A 35 -16.19 7.56 18.92
C ILE A 35 -17.23 8.51 18.31
N GLY A 36 -17.23 8.67 16.98
CA GLY A 36 -18.17 9.55 16.28
C GLY A 36 -19.62 9.09 16.39
N THR A 37 -19.87 7.78 16.53
CA THR A 37 -21.23 7.25 16.67
C THR A 37 -21.73 7.17 18.11
N ILE A 38 -20.87 6.92 19.10
CA ILE A 38 -21.28 6.76 20.50
C ILE A 38 -21.39 8.09 21.23
N VAL A 39 -20.40 8.98 21.06
CA VAL A 39 -20.29 10.19 21.89
C VAL A 39 -21.04 11.38 21.25
N GLY A 40 -21.27 11.34 19.93
CA GLY A 40 -21.93 12.41 19.19
C GLY A 40 -21.10 13.69 19.08
N GLN A 41 -21.64 14.71 18.40
CA GLN A 41 -20.91 15.95 18.08
C GLN A 41 -20.79 16.94 19.26
N SER A 42 -21.45 16.69 20.38
CA SER A 42 -21.58 17.65 21.49
C SER A 42 -20.40 17.65 22.47
N ASN A 43 -19.47 16.70 22.38
CA ASN A 43 -18.33 16.59 23.29
C ASN A 43 -17.03 17.12 22.65
N PRO A 44 -16.46 18.24 23.14
CA PRO A 44 -15.23 18.81 22.59
C PRO A 44 -14.02 17.88 22.67
N SER A 45 -13.94 17.02 23.70
CA SER A 45 -12.85 16.05 23.83
C SER A 45 -12.93 14.98 22.75
N ALA A 46 -14.13 14.50 22.42
CA ALA A 46 -14.33 13.55 21.34
C ALA A 46 -13.92 14.14 19.99
N GLN A 47 -14.31 15.39 19.69
CA GLN A 47 -13.92 16.08 18.46
C GLN A 47 -12.39 16.19 18.32
N LYS A 48 -11.67 16.53 19.39
CA LYS A 48 -10.20 16.56 19.40
C LYS A 48 -9.61 15.17 19.09
N THR A 49 -10.16 14.12 19.71
CA THR A 49 -9.72 12.75 19.45
C THR A 49 -9.93 12.36 17.99
N LEU A 50 -11.09 12.67 17.39
CA LEU A 50 -11.36 12.39 15.98
C LEU A 50 -10.31 13.04 15.07
N ILE A 51 -10.00 14.32 15.29
CA ILE A 51 -8.99 15.06 14.51
C ILE A 51 -7.61 14.40 14.63
N VAL A 52 -7.19 14.03 15.85
CA VAL A 52 -5.89 13.38 16.07
C VAL A 52 -5.81 12.06 15.31
N PHE A 53 -6.82 11.20 15.40
CA PHE A 53 -6.80 9.91 14.70
C PHE A 53 -6.88 10.05 13.18
N VAL A 54 -7.59 11.06 12.64
CA VAL A 54 -7.56 11.38 11.21
C VAL A 54 -6.17 11.82 10.77
N CYS A 55 -5.49 12.66 11.56
CA CYS A 55 -4.10 13.05 11.27
C CYS A 55 -3.14 11.85 11.29
N VAL A 56 -3.31 10.93 12.25
CA VAL A 56 -2.52 9.70 12.32
C VAL A 56 -2.82 8.79 11.11
N TYR A 57 -4.09 8.65 10.71
CA TYR A 57 -4.49 7.95 9.49
C TYR A 57 -3.77 8.53 8.25
N ILE A 58 -3.80 9.86 8.08
CA ILE A 58 -3.12 10.53 6.96
C ILE A 58 -1.61 10.27 7.01
N ALA A 59 -1.00 10.28 8.19
CA ALA A 59 0.42 9.99 8.35
C ALA A 59 0.78 8.55 7.93
N PHE A 60 -0.04 7.56 8.30
CA PHE A 60 0.12 6.18 7.83
C PHE A 60 -0.08 6.07 6.32
N PHE A 61 -1.16 6.64 5.77
CA PHE A 61 -1.43 6.61 4.34
C PHE A 61 -0.29 7.24 3.53
N ALA A 62 0.15 8.43 3.91
CA ALA A 62 1.20 9.18 3.20
C ALA A 62 2.58 8.50 3.30
N SER A 63 2.85 7.72 4.34
CA SER A 63 4.12 7.01 4.52
C SER A 63 4.12 5.60 3.90
N THR A 64 2.95 5.02 3.65
CA THR A 64 2.81 3.63 3.19
C THR A 64 2.13 3.58 1.83
N TRP A 65 0.80 3.53 1.79
CA TRP A 65 0.00 3.32 0.58
C TRP A 65 0.18 4.40 -0.48
N GLY A 66 0.34 5.67 -0.07
CA GLY A 66 0.52 6.81 -0.97
C GLY A 66 1.67 6.60 -1.98
N PRO A 67 2.93 6.49 -1.53
CA PRO A 67 4.06 6.23 -2.43
C PRO A 67 4.14 4.78 -2.92
N ALA A 68 3.82 3.79 -2.05
CA ALA A 68 4.03 2.39 -2.39
C ALA A 68 3.14 1.91 -3.54
N ALA A 69 1.91 2.42 -3.67
CA ALA A 69 1.02 2.02 -4.77
C ALA A 69 1.60 2.36 -6.15
N TRP A 70 2.21 3.53 -6.30
CA TRP A 70 2.84 3.95 -7.56
C TRP A 70 4.11 3.16 -7.87
N VAL A 71 4.92 2.88 -6.84
CA VAL A 71 6.14 2.10 -7.00
C VAL A 71 5.81 0.67 -7.41
N ILE A 72 4.92 0.00 -6.67
CA ILE A 72 4.56 -1.41 -6.92
C ILE A 72 3.92 -1.59 -8.31
N THR A 73 3.03 -0.69 -8.72
CA THR A 73 2.42 -0.77 -10.06
C THR A 73 3.47 -0.67 -11.17
N SER A 74 4.44 0.24 -11.04
CA SER A 74 5.52 0.37 -12.01
C SER A 74 6.51 -0.81 -12.03
N GLU A 75 6.73 -1.46 -10.88
CA GLU A 75 7.61 -2.63 -10.75
C GLU A 75 6.97 -3.91 -11.32
N ILE A 76 5.68 -4.14 -11.06
CA ILE A 76 4.97 -5.38 -11.46
C ILE A 76 4.66 -5.40 -12.96
N TYR A 77 4.46 -4.24 -13.60
CA TYR A 77 4.11 -4.22 -15.00
C TYR A 77 5.27 -4.60 -15.92
N PRO A 78 5.02 -5.51 -16.90
CA PRO A 78 6.03 -5.90 -17.87
C PRO A 78 6.43 -4.72 -18.75
N ILE A 79 7.75 -4.62 -18.97
CA ILE A 79 8.39 -3.46 -19.61
C ILE A 79 7.73 -3.10 -20.95
N SER A 80 7.39 -4.11 -21.77
CA SER A 80 6.82 -3.93 -23.12
C SER A 80 5.44 -3.26 -23.15
N ILE A 81 4.62 -3.40 -22.10
CA ILE A 81 3.26 -2.84 -22.04
C ILE A 81 3.07 -1.91 -20.83
N ARG A 82 4.14 -1.61 -20.10
CA ARG A 82 4.10 -0.83 -18.85
C ARG A 82 3.37 0.49 -19.01
N ALA A 83 3.65 1.25 -20.07
CA ALA A 83 3.00 2.53 -20.32
C ALA A 83 1.47 2.41 -20.46
N LYS A 84 0.99 1.36 -21.14
CA LYS A 84 -0.45 1.08 -21.31
C LYS A 84 -1.10 0.66 -19.99
N CYS A 85 -0.46 -0.24 -19.23
CA CYS A 85 -0.97 -0.65 -17.92
C CYS A 85 -1.01 0.53 -16.93
N MET A 86 0.00 1.39 -16.97
CA MET A 86 0.09 2.57 -16.13
C MET A 86 -1.01 3.59 -16.46
N SER A 87 -1.32 3.82 -17.75
CA SER A 87 -2.39 4.74 -18.13
C SER A 87 -3.75 4.27 -17.63
N PHE A 88 -4.06 2.97 -17.71
CA PHE A 88 -5.29 2.40 -17.12
C PHE A 88 -5.33 2.55 -15.60
N SER A 89 -4.19 2.39 -14.92
CA SER A 89 -4.10 2.54 -13.46
C SER A 89 -4.38 3.97 -13.03
N VAL A 90 -3.76 4.94 -13.72
CA VAL A 90 -3.95 6.37 -13.46
C VAL A 90 -5.39 6.77 -13.79
N ALA A 91 -5.93 6.33 -14.93
CA ALA A 91 -7.32 6.61 -15.29
C ALA A 91 -8.31 6.06 -14.25
N SER A 92 -8.09 4.83 -13.78
CA SER A 92 -8.91 4.23 -12.72
C SER A 92 -8.79 5.01 -11.42
N ASN A 93 -7.58 5.44 -11.03
CA ASN A 93 -7.38 6.24 -9.83
C ASN A 93 -8.18 7.56 -9.87
N TRP A 94 -8.10 8.30 -10.97
CA TRP A 94 -8.86 9.54 -11.13
C TRP A 94 -10.37 9.32 -11.19
N LEU A 95 -10.81 8.23 -11.82
CA LEU A 95 -12.22 7.86 -11.84
C LEU A 95 -12.75 7.58 -10.44
N PHE A 96 -12.03 6.81 -9.62
CA PHE A 96 -12.42 6.56 -8.23
C PHE A 96 -12.36 7.82 -7.38
N ASN A 97 -11.36 8.69 -7.57
CA ASN A 97 -11.31 9.99 -6.87
C ASN A 97 -12.53 10.85 -7.21
N PHE A 98 -12.95 10.89 -8.48
CA PHE A 98 -14.17 11.59 -8.89
C PHE A 98 -15.42 10.95 -8.26
N ALA A 99 -15.55 9.63 -8.34
CA ALA A 99 -16.69 8.91 -7.77
C ALA A 99 -16.81 9.13 -6.26
N LEU A 100 -15.70 9.10 -5.53
CA LEU A 100 -15.66 9.37 -4.09
C LEU A 100 -15.98 10.84 -3.78
N GLY A 101 -15.41 11.77 -4.53
CA GLY A 101 -15.69 13.20 -4.39
C GLY A 101 -17.16 13.55 -4.65
N TYR A 102 -17.80 12.84 -5.57
CA TYR A 102 -19.23 12.98 -5.85
C TYR A 102 -20.11 12.26 -4.82
N ALA A 103 -19.80 11.02 -4.45
CA ALA A 103 -20.67 10.19 -3.61
C ALA A 103 -20.58 10.53 -2.11
N THR A 104 -19.41 10.91 -1.61
CA THR A 104 -19.19 11.19 -0.18
C THR A 104 -20.11 12.28 0.38
N PRO A 105 -20.30 13.45 -0.26
CA PRO A 105 -21.25 14.45 0.25
C PRO A 105 -22.67 13.89 0.32
N TYR A 106 -23.14 13.18 -0.72
CA TYR A 106 -24.49 12.56 -0.71
C TYR A 106 -24.69 11.54 0.42
N MET A 107 -23.61 10.87 0.84
CA MET A 107 -23.64 9.87 1.90
C MET A 107 -23.65 10.50 3.31
N VAL A 108 -23.01 11.66 3.46
CA VAL A 108 -22.85 12.36 4.75
C VAL A 108 -23.94 13.41 4.98
N ASP A 109 -24.45 14.05 3.93
CA ASP A 109 -25.48 15.10 3.99
C ASP A 109 -26.73 14.63 4.75
N GLU A 110 -27.22 15.48 5.65
CA GLU A 110 -28.39 15.23 6.51
C GLU A 110 -29.68 15.02 5.69
N ASP A 111 -29.80 15.72 4.55
CA ASP A 111 -30.98 15.69 3.67
C ASP A 111 -31.06 14.42 2.80
N LYS A 112 -30.01 13.57 2.81
CA LYS A 112 -29.90 12.40 1.93
C LYS A 112 -29.60 11.13 2.71
N GLY A 113 -28.34 10.68 2.71
CA GLY A 113 -27.93 9.44 3.35
C GLY A 113 -27.96 9.52 4.87
N ASN A 114 -27.66 10.71 5.43
CA ASN A 114 -27.58 10.96 6.86
C ASN A 114 -26.77 9.89 7.63
N LEU A 115 -25.68 9.40 7.03
CA LEU A 115 -24.82 8.43 7.71
C LEU A 115 -23.95 9.10 8.77
N GLY A 116 -23.65 10.40 8.63
CA GLY A 116 -22.77 11.13 9.53
C GLY A 116 -21.49 10.36 9.81
N SER A 117 -21.16 10.13 11.09
CA SER A 117 -19.97 9.37 11.48
C SER A 117 -20.01 7.87 11.17
N LYS A 118 -21.16 7.30 10.80
CA LYS A 118 -21.24 5.87 10.40
C LYS A 118 -20.50 5.60 9.09
N VAL A 119 -20.27 6.64 8.28
CA VAL A 119 -19.51 6.54 7.03
C VAL A 119 -18.10 5.97 7.24
N PHE A 120 -17.49 6.25 8.39
CA PHE A 120 -16.15 5.74 8.74
C PHE A 120 -16.15 4.22 8.99
N PHE A 121 -17.29 3.57 9.28
CA PHE A 121 -17.35 2.10 9.26
C PHE A 121 -17.22 1.55 7.83
N LEU A 122 -17.79 2.24 6.84
CA LEU A 122 -17.63 1.87 5.44
C LEU A 122 -16.17 2.04 5.01
N TRP A 123 -15.54 3.18 5.33
CA TRP A 123 -14.12 3.42 5.04
C TRP A 123 -13.18 2.46 5.79
N GLY A 124 -13.48 2.14 7.06
CA GLY A 124 -12.76 1.12 7.81
C GLY A 124 -12.89 -0.27 7.18
N SER A 125 -14.05 -0.61 6.64
CA SER A 125 -14.26 -1.89 5.92
C SER A 125 -13.50 -1.94 4.59
N THR A 126 -13.38 -0.82 3.86
CA THR A 126 -12.56 -0.78 2.65
C THR A 126 -11.07 -0.88 2.99
N CYS A 127 -10.62 -0.30 4.13
CA CYS A 127 -9.27 -0.52 4.64
C CYS A 127 -8.99 -2.00 4.98
N LEU A 128 -10.00 -2.74 5.48
CA LEU A 128 -9.90 -4.18 5.68
C LEU A 128 -9.74 -4.92 4.34
N GLY A 129 -10.53 -4.53 3.34
CA GLY A 129 -10.36 -5.02 1.97
C GLY A 129 -8.95 -4.78 1.41
N CYS A 130 -8.40 -3.58 1.65
CA CYS A 130 -7.03 -3.23 1.30
C CYS A 130 -6.00 -4.10 2.04
N LEU A 131 -6.22 -4.40 3.32
CA LEU A 131 -5.36 -5.31 4.09
C LEU A 131 -5.38 -6.73 3.49
N VAL A 132 -6.56 -7.26 3.19
CA VAL A 132 -6.71 -8.58 2.55
C VAL A 132 -6.03 -8.57 1.18
N PHE A 133 -6.24 -7.54 0.37
CA PHE A 133 -5.57 -7.38 -0.93
C PHE A 133 -4.04 -7.33 -0.80
N ALA A 134 -3.50 -6.57 0.15
CA ALA A 134 -2.06 -6.51 0.42
C ALA A 134 -1.48 -7.87 0.86
N MET A 135 -2.28 -8.70 1.55
CA MET A 135 -1.87 -10.03 1.95
C MET A 135 -1.87 -11.03 0.80
N PHE A 136 -2.88 -11.02 -0.08
CA PHE A 136 -3.08 -12.08 -1.06
C PHE A 136 -2.71 -11.73 -2.50
N CYS A 137 -2.69 -10.44 -2.86
CA CYS A 137 -2.54 -9.99 -4.24
C CYS A 137 -1.22 -9.25 -4.53
N ILE A 138 -0.44 -8.89 -3.50
CA ILE A 138 0.82 -8.17 -3.67
C ILE A 138 2.02 -9.13 -3.61
N TRP A 139 2.86 -9.09 -4.65
CA TRP A 139 4.15 -9.76 -4.69
C TRP A 139 5.19 -8.95 -3.91
N GLU A 140 6.07 -9.64 -3.20
CA GLU A 140 7.28 -9.05 -2.63
C GLU A 140 8.36 -8.91 -3.70
N THR A 141 8.65 -7.67 -4.09
CA THR A 141 9.58 -7.30 -5.17
C THR A 141 10.92 -6.74 -4.66
N LYS A 142 11.09 -6.61 -3.33
CA LYS A 142 12.31 -6.04 -2.74
C LYS A 142 13.58 -6.75 -3.24
N GLY A 143 14.56 -5.95 -3.67
CA GLY A 143 15.93 -6.41 -3.97
C GLY A 143 16.10 -7.16 -5.30
N LEU A 144 15.07 -7.17 -6.15
CA LEU A 144 15.09 -7.82 -7.45
C LEU A 144 15.23 -6.78 -8.57
N SER A 145 15.91 -7.17 -9.66
CA SER A 145 15.88 -6.37 -10.90
C SER A 145 14.50 -6.41 -11.55
N LEU A 146 14.21 -5.47 -12.45
CA LEU A 146 12.92 -5.42 -13.15
C LEU A 146 12.64 -6.70 -13.96
N GLU A 147 13.68 -7.32 -14.52
CA GLU A 147 13.60 -8.59 -15.25
C GLU A 147 13.26 -9.74 -14.29
N GLN A 148 13.87 -9.76 -13.11
CA GLN A 148 13.63 -10.75 -12.07
C GLN A 148 12.22 -10.62 -11.47
N VAL A 149 11.71 -9.39 -11.31
CA VAL A 149 10.33 -9.15 -10.90
C VAL A 149 9.36 -9.71 -11.96
N ASN A 150 9.63 -9.50 -13.24
CA ASN A 150 8.82 -10.08 -14.31
C ASN A 150 8.83 -11.62 -14.29
N TYR A 151 9.98 -12.22 -14.03
CA TYR A 151 10.10 -13.66 -13.83
C TYR A 151 9.30 -14.14 -12.60
N LEU A 152 9.40 -13.43 -11.48
CA LEU A 152 8.69 -13.72 -10.24
C LEU A 152 7.17 -13.71 -10.44
N VAL A 153 6.65 -12.66 -11.08
CA VAL A 153 5.21 -12.48 -11.32
C VAL A 153 4.67 -13.57 -12.26
N ARG A 154 5.45 -14.01 -13.25
CA ARG A 154 5.05 -15.08 -14.18
C ARG A 154 5.07 -16.48 -13.56
N ASN A 155 6.03 -16.72 -12.65
CA ASN A 155 6.31 -18.08 -12.15
C ASN A 155 5.86 -18.32 -10.70
N SER A 156 5.27 -17.32 -10.04
CA SER A 156 4.77 -17.49 -8.68
C SER A 156 3.47 -16.75 -8.42
N LEU A 157 2.67 -17.35 -7.53
CA LEU A 157 1.52 -16.68 -6.93
C LEU A 157 2.01 -15.67 -5.87
N PRO A 158 1.27 -14.57 -5.63
CA PRO A 158 1.69 -13.51 -4.67
C PRO A 158 1.98 -14.06 -3.27
N ILE A 159 1.22 -15.05 -2.82
CA ILE A 159 1.39 -15.68 -1.50
C ILE A 159 2.77 -16.34 -1.38
N LYS A 160 3.23 -17.02 -2.45
CA LYS A 160 4.50 -17.76 -2.49
C LYS A 160 5.68 -16.89 -2.93
N SER A 161 5.42 -15.65 -3.35
CA SER A 161 6.43 -14.77 -3.93
C SER A 161 7.61 -14.52 -2.99
N ALA A 162 7.37 -14.44 -1.68
CA ALA A 162 8.41 -14.16 -0.69
C ALA A 162 9.49 -15.27 -0.66
N LYS A 163 9.08 -16.54 -0.81
CA LYS A 163 10.01 -17.67 -0.83
C LYS A 163 10.84 -17.69 -2.11
N LEU A 164 10.20 -17.41 -3.26
CA LEU A 164 10.91 -17.36 -4.54
C LEU A 164 11.86 -16.15 -4.63
N ASN A 165 11.45 -14.99 -4.12
CA ASN A 165 12.32 -13.82 -4.02
C ASN A 165 13.57 -14.13 -3.16
N GLN A 166 13.40 -14.78 -2.01
CA GLN A 166 14.54 -15.22 -1.19
C GLN A 166 15.49 -16.16 -1.92
N GLN A 167 14.98 -17.06 -2.76
CA GLN A 167 15.81 -17.94 -3.57
C GLN A 167 16.60 -17.14 -4.62
N LEU A 168 15.92 -16.30 -5.41
CA LEU A 168 16.54 -15.46 -6.44
C LEU A 168 17.63 -14.53 -5.85
N THR A 169 17.38 -13.98 -4.66
CA THR A 169 18.35 -13.13 -3.97
C THR A 169 19.60 -13.92 -3.53
N LYS A 170 19.44 -15.17 -3.08
CA LYS A 170 20.57 -16.04 -2.74
C LYS A 170 21.37 -16.40 -3.99
N ASP A 171 20.69 -16.80 -5.06
CA ASP A 171 21.32 -17.16 -6.33
C ASP A 171 22.12 -15.98 -6.90
N ASN A 172 21.58 -14.76 -6.85
CA ASN A 172 22.29 -13.53 -7.22
C ASN A 172 23.58 -13.33 -6.40
N ASN A 173 23.51 -13.51 -5.09
CA ASN A 173 24.68 -13.34 -4.21
C ASN A 173 25.76 -14.39 -4.47
N GLU A 174 25.38 -15.63 -4.77
CA GLU A 174 26.31 -16.69 -5.13
C GLU A 174 26.98 -16.44 -6.49
N LEU A 175 26.22 -15.96 -7.48
CA LEU A 175 26.76 -15.57 -8.79
C LEU A 175 27.74 -14.40 -8.68
N ASN A 176 27.39 -13.36 -7.91
CA ASN A 176 28.27 -12.21 -7.70
C ASN A 176 29.61 -12.62 -7.06
N LYS A 177 29.57 -13.46 -6.02
CA LYS A 177 30.79 -14.01 -5.41
C LYS A 177 31.67 -14.77 -6.40
N LYS A 178 31.08 -15.56 -7.29
CA LYS A 178 31.82 -16.28 -8.34
C LYS A 178 32.46 -15.32 -9.33
N CYS A 179 31.75 -14.29 -9.78
CA CYS A 179 32.29 -13.28 -10.69
C CYS A 179 33.44 -12.50 -10.05
N ASP A 180 33.32 -12.10 -8.79
CA ASP A 180 34.38 -11.41 -8.06
C ASP A 180 35.64 -12.29 -7.97
N THR A 181 35.46 -13.57 -7.64
CA THR A 181 36.57 -14.54 -7.60
C THR A 181 37.25 -14.69 -8.96
N VAL A 182 36.48 -14.75 -10.06
CA VAL A 182 37.04 -14.85 -11.42
C VAL A 182 37.77 -13.58 -11.83
N ASN A 183 37.25 -12.41 -11.48
CA ASN A 183 37.91 -11.14 -11.77
C ASN A 183 39.23 -10.98 -10.99
N ASP A 184 39.28 -11.45 -9.74
CA ASP A 184 40.52 -11.51 -8.97
C ASP A 184 41.54 -12.47 -9.60
N CYS A 185 41.09 -13.61 -10.15
CA CYS A 185 41.96 -14.54 -10.88
C CYS A 185 42.48 -13.97 -12.21
N ASN A 186 41.73 -13.10 -12.89
CA ASN A 186 42.11 -12.52 -14.19
C ASN A 186 43.03 -11.29 -14.07
N ASN A 187 43.21 -10.74 -12.86
CA ASN A 187 44.07 -9.58 -12.58
C ASN A 187 45.45 -9.97 -11.99
N LEU A 188 45.80 -11.26 -12.03
CA LEU A 188 47.11 -11.84 -11.67
C LEU A 188 47.84 -12.33 -12.91
#